data_AF-A0AA92TJ49-F1
#
_entry.id   AF-A0AA92TJ49-F1
#
_cell.length_a   1.000
_cell.length_b   1.000
_cell.length_c   1.000
_cell.angle_alpha   90.00
_cell.angle_beta   90.00
_cell.angle_gamma   90.00
#
_symmetry.space_group_name_H-M   'P 1'
#
loop_
_entity.id
_entity.type
_entity.pdbx_description
1 polymer ?
#
loop_
_entity_poly.entity_id
_entity_poly.type
_entity_poly.pdbx_seq_one_letter_code
_entity_poly.pdbx_strand_id
1 'polypeptide(L)'
;MAQDKSGLNVDNDSLIRIAYDWYEEHQNDSLYATALYYMGEYYRLVDSIVLAKACLEKSYNLAKKKDDDYLISLSLDKLVRVEGELNPHKAMKLARNLVEFYDKRPQLPLKNKVYARLRLSTSLLDIDSLHSALDENLLALNDAKALKNKEVMSDVCQDLAFVYGELGKKDSSLYYAKIASSQRNPEDVTCQLELAFAFYDVDSLNEMFAILNNLSPKSREDKNSILYLKTLGAIKNKNINLAICYTDSASDNYENAYRKAVQGKYNYYASYINNVKEKSELKGKAKMQRWVLLLSLLLLISLLIFIVYAYFTYKKRIALKIQQEKELAATKLIHEQELHEQEMLMTDKLHKEEIAHKEAQLVTMRGYLLKKIEIVEKLNSIGEKGIKHLVLSEDDWVELEMFLEGVEDLFVTRLKKQHSNLTQNDIRLMMLLRLKLPQKSLASIYCISEKAIKQKLFLYKERVGIKNEHISLRKYIETF
;
A
#
# COMPACT_ATOMS: atom_id res chain seq x y z
N MET A 1 55.90 18.04 3.49
CA MET A 1 55.03 19.00 2.79
C MET A 1 54.04 18.21 1.93
N ALA A 2 52.74 18.28 2.21
CA ALA A 2 51.74 18.09 1.16
C ALA A 2 51.76 19.35 0.29
N GLN A 3 52.84 19.49 -0.47
CA GLN A 3 52.86 20.27 -1.69
C GLN A 3 52.54 19.24 -2.77
N ASP A 4 51.60 19.53 -3.66
CA ASP A 4 51.69 18.85 -4.94
C ASP A 4 53.07 19.20 -5.57
N LYS A 5 53.59 18.35 -6.43
CA LYS A 5 54.91 18.53 -7.04
C LYS A 5 55.01 19.74 -7.98
N SER A 6 53.97 20.60 -8.05
CA SER A 6 53.91 21.77 -8.91
C SER A 6 54.00 23.11 -8.17
N GLY A 7 53.94 23.10 -6.83
CA GLY A 7 53.93 24.34 -6.05
C GLY A 7 52.64 25.14 -6.21
N LEU A 8 51.58 24.53 -6.74
CA LEU A 8 50.25 25.12 -6.87
C LEU A 8 49.44 24.86 -5.60
N ASN A 9 48.65 25.87 -5.21
CA ASN A 9 47.66 25.75 -4.17
C ASN A 9 46.59 24.73 -4.62
N VAL A 10 46.28 23.77 -3.76
CA VAL A 10 45.34 22.69 -4.08
C VAL A 10 43.91 23.22 -3.92
N ASP A 11 43.27 23.52 -5.03
CA ASP A 11 41.85 23.94 -5.08
C ASP A 11 40.87 22.77 -4.83
N ASN A 12 41.38 21.53 -4.69
CA ASN A 12 40.56 20.33 -4.51
C ASN A 12 40.63 19.79 -3.06
N ASP A 13 39.60 20.15 -2.30
CA ASP A 13 39.37 20.03 -0.85
C ASP A 13 39.14 18.61 -0.32
N SER A 14 38.85 17.63 -1.17
CA SER A 14 38.24 16.38 -0.69
C SER A 14 39.09 15.62 0.33
N LEU A 15 40.42 15.58 0.17
CA LEU A 15 41.30 14.87 1.11
C LEU A 15 41.64 15.67 2.37
N ILE A 16 41.79 16.99 2.26
CA ILE A 16 42.12 17.84 3.42
C ILE A 16 40.94 17.87 4.38
N ARG A 17 39.72 18.02 3.84
CA ARG A 17 38.49 18.01 4.65
C ARG A 17 38.21 16.66 5.29
N ILE A 18 38.35 15.56 4.53
CA ILE A 18 38.20 14.20 5.10
C ILE A 18 39.20 13.98 6.23
N ALA A 19 40.46 14.40 6.04
CA ALA A 19 41.46 14.30 7.10
C ALA A 19 41.10 15.18 8.30
N TYR A 20 40.71 16.43 8.07
CA TYR A 20 40.30 17.36 9.11
C TYR A 20 39.14 16.82 9.95
N ASP A 21 38.06 16.37 9.31
CA ASP A 21 36.87 15.81 9.97
C ASP A 21 37.25 14.57 10.81
N TRP A 22 38.11 13.70 10.28
CA TRP A 22 38.59 12.53 11.01
C TRP A 22 39.44 12.92 12.24
N TYR A 23 40.41 13.82 12.08
CA TYR A 23 41.28 14.23 13.18
C TYR A 23 40.57 15.13 14.21
N GLU A 24 39.47 15.79 13.86
CA GLU A 24 38.63 16.54 14.80
C GLU A 24 38.04 15.61 15.87
N GLU A 25 37.66 14.39 15.49
CA GLU A 25 37.21 13.34 16.41
C GLU A 25 38.38 12.66 17.15
N HIS A 26 39.60 12.79 16.64
CA HIS A 26 40.82 12.13 17.13
C HIS A 26 41.90 13.12 17.58
N GLN A 27 41.54 14.10 18.43
CA GLN A 27 42.41 15.23 18.77
C GLN A 27 43.71 14.86 19.50
N ASN A 28 43.77 13.66 20.10
CA ASN A 28 44.98 13.15 20.75
C ASN A 28 46.04 12.66 19.77
N ASP A 29 45.69 12.53 18.48
CA ASP A 29 46.62 12.06 17.47
C ASP A 29 47.81 13.04 17.28
N SER A 30 48.96 12.47 16.90
CA SER A 30 50.15 13.22 16.53
C SER A 30 49.90 14.23 15.40
N LEU A 31 49.08 13.86 14.42
CA LEU A 31 48.86 14.58 13.16
C LEU A 31 47.73 15.62 13.22
N TYR A 32 46.98 15.70 14.32
CA TYR A 32 45.86 16.63 14.43
C TYR A 32 46.29 18.10 14.22
N ALA A 33 47.41 18.51 14.82
CA ALA A 33 47.93 19.87 14.67
C ALA A 33 48.33 20.18 13.22
N THR A 34 48.81 19.17 12.49
CA THR A 34 49.16 19.25 11.06
C THR A 34 47.91 19.34 10.18
N ALA A 35 46.88 18.54 10.49
CA ALA A 35 45.59 18.63 9.80
C ALA A 35 44.95 20.01 9.96
N LEU A 36 45.01 20.58 11.18
CA LEU A 36 44.59 21.96 11.45
C LEU A 36 45.37 22.99 10.63
N TYR A 37 46.68 22.83 10.49
CA TYR A 37 47.49 23.72 9.66
C TYR A 37 47.03 23.70 8.20
N TYR A 38 46.87 22.50 7.63
CA TYR A 38 46.44 22.37 6.23
C TYR A 38 45.01 22.86 6.00
N MET A 39 44.10 22.61 6.93
CA MET A 39 42.74 23.15 6.86
C MET A 39 42.74 24.68 6.97
N GLY A 40 43.59 25.24 7.82
CA GLY A 40 43.77 26.68 7.94
C GLY A 40 44.27 27.33 6.65
N GLU A 41 45.26 26.72 5.98
CA GLU A 41 45.72 27.19 4.67
C GLU A 41 44.64 27.06 3.59
N TYR A 42 43.86 25.98 3.60
CA TYR A 42 42.71 25.83 2.70
C TYR A 42 41.70 26.95 2.89
N TYR A 43 41.26 27.18 4.13
CA TYR A 43 40.30 28.25 4.43
C TYR A 43 40.80 29.63 4.03
N ARG A 44 42.11 29.91 4.18
CA ARG A 44 42.72 31.18 3.77
C ARG A 44 42.64 31.40 2.26
N LEU A 45 42.75 30.32 1.48
CA LEU A 45 42.80 30.39 0.02
C LEU A 45 41.42 30.39 -0.63
N VAL A 46 40.46 29.66 -0.07
CA VAL A 46 39.22 29.30 -0.77
C VAL A 46 37.94 29.76 -0.06
N ASP A 47 37.99 30.05 1.24
CA ASP A 47 36.78 30.21 2.05
C ASP A 47 36.83 31.44 2.98
N SER A 48 37.21 31.25 4.25
CA SER A 48 37.11 32.28 5.29
C SER A 48 38.41 32.48 6.03
N ILE A 49 38.92 33.71 5.99
CA ILE A 49 40.09 34.12 6.78
C ILE A 49 39.89 33.97 8.29
N VAL A 50 38.63 34.04 8.76
CA VAL A 50 38.29 33.86 10.18
C VAL A 50 38.41 32.39 10.57
N LEU A 51 37.95 31.47 9.72
CA LEU A 51 38.12 30.03 9.95
C LEU A 51 39.59 29.64 9.83
N ALA A 52 40.31 30.21 8.86
CA ALA A 52 41.75 30.04 8.70
C ALA A 52 42.51 30.40 9.98
N LYS A 53 42.20 31.57 10.56
CA LYS A 53 42.77 32.03 11.83
C LYS A 53 42.54 31.02 12.95
N ALA A 54 41.30 30.58 13.14
CA ALA A 54 40.96 29.65 14.21
C ALA A 54 41.75 28.33 14.11
N CYS A 55 41.82 27.75 12.90
CA CYS A 55 42.58 26.53 12.64
C CYS A 55 44.08 26.72 12.88
N LEU A 56 44.66 27.81 12.36
CA LEU A 56 46.09 28.09 12.48
C LEU A 56 46.51 28.43 13.93
N GLU A 57 45.68 29.16 14.69
CA GLU A 57 45.95 29.45 16.11
C GLU A 57 45.92 28.15 16.93
N LYS A 58 44.96 27.26 16.65
CA LYS A 58 44.89 25.95 17.30
C LYS A 58 46.09 25.09 16.94
N SER A 59 46.48 25.05 15.66
CA SER A 59 47.68 24.36 15.19
C SER A 59 48.94 24.86 15.88
N TYR A 60 49.17 26.18 15.90
CA TYR A 60 50.32 26.81 16.55
C TYR A 60 50.40 26.48 18.05
N ASN A 61 49.28 26.59 18.77
CA ASN A 61 49.25 26.29 20.20
C ASN A 61 49.53 24.80 20.51
N LEU A 62 49.02 23.88 19.68
CA LEU A 62 49.30 22.45 19.83
C LEU A 62 50.75 22.12 19.47
N ALA A 63 51.29 22.72 18.41
CA ALA A 63 52.68 22.55 18.02
C ALA A 63 53.64 23.02 19.13
N LYS A 64 53.34 24.17 19.76
CA LYS A 64 54.09 24.65 20.94
C LYS A 64 54.04 23.71 22.14
N LYS A 65 52.91 23.04 22.38
CA LYS A 65 52.81 22.07 23.48
C LYS A 65 53.61 20.79 23.23
N LYS A 66 53.84 20.45 21.96
CA LYS A 66 54.59 19.26 21.54
C LYS A 66 56.07 19.57 21.21
N ASP A 67 56.50 20.83 21.37
CA ASP A 67 57.81 21.33 20.95
C ASP A 67 58.17 20.97 19.48
N ASP A 68 57.16 20.96 18.60
CA ASP A 68 57.34 20.74 17.16
C ASP A 68 57.78 22.04 16.49
N ASP A 69 59.08 22.32 16.53
CA ASP A 69 59.68 23.53 15.97
C ASP A 69 59.31 23.77 14.49
N TYR A 70 59.18 22.69 13.71
CA TYR A 70 58.82 22.81 12.29
C TYR A 70 57.38 23.34 12.14
N LEU A 71 56.42 22.69 12.81
CA LEU A 71 55.02 23.08 12.73
C LEU A 71 54.75 24.43 13.42
N ILE A 72 55.47 24.74 14.52
CA ILE A 72 55.44 26.07 15.14
C ILE A 72 55.79 27.13 14.10
N SER A 73 56.89 26.95 13.38
CA SER A 73 57.35 27.94 12.40
C SER A 73 56.38 28.11 11.22
N LEU A 74 55.80 27.00 10.74
CA LEU A 74 54.84 27.00 9.65
C LEU A 74 53.53 27.70 10.05
N SER A 75 52.93 27.28 11.16
CA SER A 75 51.67 27.85 11.62
C SER A 75 51.84 29.34 11.99
N LEU A 76 53.00 29.71 12.54
CA LEU A 76 53.30 31.11 12.83
C LEU A 76 53.49 31.97 11.58
N ASP A 77 54.20 31.51 10.53
CA ASP A 77 54.27 32.23 9.23
C ASP A 77 52.88 32.50 8.65
N LYS A 78 52.01 31.49 8.69
CA LYS A 78 50.65 31.63 8.14
C LYS A 78 49.76 32.52 8.99
N LEU A 79 49.89 32.45 10.32
CA LEU A 79 49.19 33.36 11.22
C LEU A 79 49.59 34.82 11.01
N VAL A 80 50.86 35.10 10.72
CA VAL A 80 51.30 36.47 10.39
C VAL A 80 50.54 37.00 9.17
N ARG A 81 50.38 36.19 8.13
CA ARG A 81 49.63 36.60 6.92
C ARG A 81 48.15 36.85 7.22
N VAL A 82 47.51 35.90 7.91
CA VAL A 82 46.09 35.98 8.26
C VAL A 82 45.80 37.18 9.17
N GLU A 83 46.66 37.44 10.14
CA GLU A 83 46.52 38.61 11.00
C GLU A 83 46.89 39.90 10.26
N GLY A 84 47.70 39.88 9.21
CA GLY A 84 48.00 41.08 8.41
C GLY A 84 46.73 41.71 7.84
N GLU A 85 45.80 40.87 7.37
CA GLU A 85 44.52 41.32 6.81
C GLU A 85 43.48 41.69 7.88
N LEU A 86 43.58 41.11 9.09
CA LEU A 86 42.58 41.27 10.15
C LEU A 86 42.96 42.28 11.23
N ASN A 87 44.24 42.29 11.62
CA ASN A 87 44.80 43.09 12.70
C ASN A 87 46.32 43.26 12.49
N PRO A 88 46.73 44.30 11.72
CA PRO A 88 48.13 44.54 11.42
C PRO A 88 49.02 44.56 12.67
N HIS A 89 48.60 45.22 13.76
CA HIS A 89 49.41 45.32 14.98
C HIS A 89 49.71 43.95 15.59
N LYS A 90 48.76 43.01 15.53
CA LYS A 90 48.99 41.64 15.97
C LYS A 90 49.90 40.89 15.00
N ALA A 91 49.74 41.10 13.69
CA ALA A 91 50.61 40.52 12.67
C ALA A 91 52.08 40.89 12.88
N MET A 92 52.38 42.18 13.09
CA MET A 92 53.74 42.65 13.36
C MET A 92 54.33 42.01 14.62
N LYS A 93 53.56 41.88 15.70
CA LYS A 93 54.03 41.18 16.93
C LYS A 93 54.34 39.71 16.66
N LEU A 94 53.49 39.02 15.90
CA LEU A 94 53.71 37.63 15.53
C LEU A 94 54.92 37.47 14.58
N ALA A 95 55.12 38.40 13.65
CA ALA A 95 56.26 38.41 12.75
C ALA A 95 57.57 38.61 13.50
N ARG A 96 57.58 39.51 14.50
CA ARG A 96 58.73 39.71 15.39
C ARG A 96 59.05 38.45 16.19
N ASN A 97 58.02 37.78 16.72
CA ASN A 97 58.18 36.48 17.37
C ASN A 97 58.72 35.39 16.43
N LEU A 98 58.33 35.40 15.15
CA LEU A 98 58.82 34.45 14.15
C LEU A 98 60.31 34.67 13.84
N VAL A 99 60.75 35.92 13.70
CA VAL A 99 62.17 36.24 13.53
C VAL A 99 62.97 35.80 14.76
N GLU A 100 62.51 36.14 15.97
CA GLU A 100 63.15 35.69 17.21
C GLU A 100 63.22 34.16 17.33
N PHE A 101 62.18 33.46 16.87
CA PHE A 101 62.13 32.00 16.89
C PHE A 101 63.27 31.39 16.07
N TYR A 102 63.56 31.95 14.89
CA TYR A 102 64.68 31.54 14.03
C TYR A 102 66.04 32.04 14.56
N ASP A 103 66.13 33.25 15.10
CA ASP A 103 67.38 33.78 15.67
C ASP A 103 67.87 32.93 16.87
N LYS A 104 66.94 32.38 17.67
CA LYS A 104 67.24 31.47 18.78
C LYS A 104 67.57 30.04 18.32
N ARG A 105 67.41 29.70 17.04
CA ARG A 105 67.54 28.34 16.51
C ARG A 105 68.36 28.30 15.21
N PRO A 106 69.68 28.49 15.30
CA PRO A 106 70.56 28.54 14.13
C PRO A 106 70.61 27.23 13.32
N GLN A 107 70.18 26.11 13.91
CA GLN A 107 70.05 24.81 13.23
C GLN A 107 68.92 24.75 12.20
N LEU A 108 67.94 25.67 12.27
CA LEU A 108 66.84 25.72 11.31
C LEU A 108 67.29 26.32 9.97
N PRO A 109 66.59 26.01 8.86
CA PRO A 109 66.99 26.49 7.54
C PRO A 109 67.07 28.02 7.47
N LEU A 110 68.26 28.54 7.17
CA LEU A 110 68.51 29.97 7.03
C LEU A 110 67.58 30.63 5.98
N LYS A 111 67.19 29.90 4.92
CA LYS A 111 66.17 30.35 3.94
C LYS A 111 64.87 30.80 4.62
N ASN A 112 64.39 30.06 5.62
CA ASN A 112 63.14 30.39 6.29
C ASN A 112 63.28 31.61 7.21
N LYS A 113 64.46 31.78 7.82
CA LYS A 113 64.80 32.99 8.57
C LYS A 113 64.75 34.24 7.68
N VAL A 114 65.27 34.16 6.45
CA VAL A 114 65.17 35.25 5.47
C VAL A 114 63.71 35.62 5.23
N TYR A 115 62.84 34.64 4.93
CA TYR A 115 61.42 34.93 4.72
C TYR A 115 60.69 35.44 5.97
N ALA A 116 61.09 35.01 7.17
CA ALA A 116 60.56 35.57 8.41
C ALA A 116 60.87 37.07 8.54
N ARG A 117 62.09 37.48 8.16
CA ARG A 117 62.48 38.91 8.13
C ARG A 117 61.71 39.69 7.07
N LEU A 118 61.52 39.12 5.88
CA LEU A 118 60.68 39.74 4.84
C LEU A 118 59.23 39.92 5.32
N ARG A 119 58.66 38.92 5.99
CA ARG A 119 57.33 39.01 6.62
C ARG A 119 57.25 40.14 7.65
N LEU A 120 58.27 40.25 8.50
CA LEU A 120 58.36 41.33 9.48
C LEU A 120 58.47 42.69 8.80
N SER A 121 59.30 42.81 7.77
CA SER A 121 59.36 44.01 6.92
C SER A 121 57.97 44.38 6.40
N THR A 122 57.24 43.45 5.77
CA THR A 122 55.89 43.72 5.27
C THR A 122 54.97 44.23 6.38
N SER A 123 54.96 43.58 7.55
CA SER A 123 54.12 44.01 8.67
C SER A 123 54.54 45.36 9.28
N LEU A 124 55.80 45.77 9.13
CA LEU A 124 56.29 47.07 9.60
C LEU A 124 55.87 48.21 8.66
N LEU A 125 55.80 47.95 7.34
CA LEU A 125 55.34 48.92 6.34
C LEU A 125 53.90 49.38 6.63
N ASP A 126 53.06 48.50 7.14
CA ASP A 126 51.65 48.79 7.43
C ASP A 126 51.44 49.65 8.69
N ILE A 127 52.44 49.77 9.59
CA ILE A 127 52.18 50.15 11.00
C ILE A 127 53.21 51.08 11.62
N ASP A 128 54.50 50.82 11.37
CA ASP A 128 55.59 51.41 12.15
C ASP A 128 56.34 52.46 11.33
N SER A 129 57.34 52.01 10.56
CA SER A 129 58.14 52.90 9.75
C SER A 129 58.76 52.16 8.57
N LEU A 130 58.80 52.83 7.42
CA LEU A 130 59.58 52.42 6.25
C LEU A 130 61.05 52.16 6.59
N HIS A 131 61.62 52.88 7.57
CA HIS A 131 63.00 52.67 8.01
C HIS A 131 63.20 51.34 8.74
N SER A 132 62.30 50.98 9.67
CA SER A 132 62.34 49.68 10.37
C SER A 132 62.21 48.52 9.36
N ALA A 133 61.33 48.66 8.37
CA ALA A 133 61.17 47.68 7.29
C ALA A 133 62.44 47.57 6.45
N LEU A 134 63.09 48.69 6.13
CA LEU A 134 64.35 48.70 5.39
C LEU A 134 65.46 47.97 6.16
N ASP A 135 65.59 48.24 7.47
CA ASP A 135 66.61 47.59 8.32
C ASP A 135 66.45 46.07 8.31
N GLU A 136 65.21 45.57 8.43
CA GLU A 136 64.92 44.13 8.36
C GLU A 136 65.25 43.52 6.98
N ASN A 137 64.97 44.25 5.89
CA ASN A 137 65.36 43.81 4.55
C ASN A 137 66.88 43.76 4.35
N LEU A 138 67.62 44.72 4.92
CA LEU A 138 69.08 44.73 4.83
C LEU A 138 69.70 43.57 5.63
N LEU A 139 69.11 43.20 6.76
CA LEU A 139 69.47 41.98 7.49
C LEU A 139 69.16 40.73 6.65
N ALA A 140 67.97 40.66 6.05
CA ALA A 140 67.57 39.59 5.14
C ALA A 140 68.52 39.46 3.93
N LEU A 141 69.02 40.58 3.40
CA LEU A 141 69.98 40.61 2.29
C LEU A 141 71.33 40.00 2.66
N ASN A 142 71.82 40.23 3.88
CA ASN A 142 73.07 39.63 4.35
C ASN A 142 72.93 38.10 4.47
N ASP A 143 71.82 37.63 5.04
CA ASP A 143 71.50 36.21 5.14
C ASP A 143 71.33 35.56 3.75
N ALA A 144 70.67 36.26 2.80
CA ALA A 144 70.51 35.81 1.42
C ALA A 144 71.85 35.72 0.65
N LYS A 145 72.78 36.65 0.87
CA LYS A 145 74.14 36.60 0.30
C LYS A 145 74.89 35.36 0.77
N ALA A 146 74.73 34.98 2.05
CA ALA A 146 75.33 33.77 2.60
C ALA A 146 74.74 32.49 1.98
N LEU A 147 73.44 32.47 1.67
CA LEU A 147 72.75 31.32 1.06
C LEU A 147 73.15 31.05 -0.40
N LYS A 148 73.60 32.07 -1.14
CA LYS A 148 73.88 31.98 -2.60
C LYS A 148 72.71 31.39 -3.41
N ASN A 149 71.48 31.55 -2.92
CA ASN A 149 70.27 31.08 -3.59
C ASN A 149 69.67 32.24 -4.40
N LYS A 150 69.54 32.05 -5.71
CA LYS A 150 69.05 33.08 -6.64
C LYS A 150 67.62 33.51 -6.38
N GLU A 151 66.72 32.57 -6.06
CA GLU A 151 65.31 32.86 -5.77
C GLU A 151 65.19 33.72 -4.51
N VAL A 152 65.87 33.31 -3.43
CA VAL A 152 65.86 34.06 -2.17
C VAL A 152 66.47 35.45 -2.35
N MET A 153 67.57 35.56 -3.09
CA MET A 153 68.15 36.86 -3.44
C MET A 153 67.17 37.74 -4.21
N SER A 154 66.46 37.15 -5.18
CA SER A 154 65.43 37.86 -5.95
C SER A 154 64.33 38.41 -5.06
N ASP A 155 63.82 37.59 -4.13
CA ASP A 155 62.72 37.97 -3.24
C ASP A 155 63.11 39.11 -2.32
N VAL A 156 64.31 39.03 -1.73
CA VAL A 156 64.84 40.12 -0.88
C VAL A 156 65.08 41.39 -1.69
N CYS A 157 65.63 41.28 -2.89
CA CYS A 157 65.83 42.45 -3.75
C CYS A 157 64.51 43.06 -4.23
N GLN A 158 63.46 42.26 -4.42
CA GLN A 158 62.14 42.77 -4.75
C GLN A 158 61.54 43.56 -3.58
N ASP A 159 61.59 43.03 -2.35
CA ASP A 159 61.11 43.78 -1.18
C ASP A 159 61.95 45.06 -0.96
N LEU A 160 63.28 45.01 -1.15
CA LEU A 160 64.12 46.21 -1.10
C LEU A 160 63.74 47.24 -2.16
N ALA A 161 63.45 46.79 -3.39
CA ALA A 161 63.04 47.69 -4.47
C ALA A 161 61.77 48.44 -4.10
N PHE A 162 60.78 47.73 -3.55
CA PHE A 162 59.54 48.29 -3.05
C PHE A 162 59.78 49.29 -1.91
N VAL A 163 60.50 48.90 -0.86
CA VAL A 163 60.74 49.76 0.32
C VAL A 163 61.54 51.03 -0.05
N TYR A 164 62.54 50.92 -0.93
CA TYR A 164 63.24 52.11 -1.42
C TYR A 164 62.36 52.99 -2.29
N GLY A 165 61.44 52.41 -3.07
CA GLY A 165 60.43 53.15 -3.84
C GLY A 165 59.54 53.99 -2.94
N GLU A 166 58.97 53.38 -1.89
CA GLU A 166 58.15 54.06 -0.88
C GLU A 166 58.92 55.16 -0.12
N LEU A 167 60.22 54.97 0.10
CA LEU A 167 61.10 56.00 0.69
C LEU A 167 61.47 57.13 -0.31
N GLY A 168 60.98 57.09 -1.54
CA GLY A 168 61.30 58.03 -2.61
C GLY A 168 62.73 57.89 -3.15
N LYS A 169 63.43 56.80 -2.83
CA LYS A 169 64.81 56.50 -3.29
C LYS A 169 64.76 55.73 -4.61
N LYS A 170 64.30 56.42 -5.65
CA LYS A 170 64.02 55.85 -6.99
C LYS A 170 65.21 55.11 -7.61
N ASP A 171 66.42 55.65 -7.51
CA ASP A 171 67.63 55.00 -8.06
C ASP A 171 67.94 53.68 -7.35
N SER A 172 67.77 53.63 -6.03
CA SER A 172 67.95 52.41 -5.23
C SER A 172 66.86 51.40 -5.54
N SER A 173 65.61 51.84 -5.68
CA SER A 173 64.49 51.00 -6.11
C SER A 173 64.80 50.32 -7.45
N LEU A 174 65.19 51.10 -8.46
CA LEU A 174 65.56 50.58 -9.78
C LEU A 174 66.76 49.63 -9.73
N TYR A 175 67.78 49.95 -8.92
CA TYR A 175 68.94 49.08 -8.76
C TYR A 175 68.54 47.69 -8.25
N TYR A 176 67.75 47.62 -7.18
CA TYR A 176 67.32 46.34 -6.61
C TYR A 176 66.29 45.62 -7.49
N ALA A 177 65.39 46.34 -8.17
CA ALA A 177 64.44 45.75 -9.12
C ALA A 177 65.16 45.07 -10.30
N LYS A 178 66.24 45.67 -10.82
CA LYS A 178 67.10 45.06 -11.84
C LYS A 178 67.77 43.79 -11.35
N ILE A 179 68.28 43.79 -10.11
CA ILE A 179 68.87 42.60 -9.51
C ILE A 179 67.82 41.50 -9.38
N ALA A 180 66.65 41.80 -8.80
CA ALA A 180 65.56 40.83 -8.64
C ALA A 180 65.19 40.19 -9.98
N SER A 181 64.90 41.01 -10.99
CA SER A 181 64.57 40.56 -12.34
C SER A 181 65.67 39.70 -12.97
N SER A 182 66.95 40.04 -12.77
CA SER A 182 68.08 39.26 -13.33
C SER A 182 68.27 37.86 -12.73
N GLN A 183 67.72 37.61 -11.52
CA GLN A 183 67.87 36.34 -10.82
C GLN A 183 66.74 35.34 -11.10
N ARG A 184 65.64 35.78 -11.74
CA ARG A 184 64.47 34.96 -12.06
C ARG A 184 64.28 34.74 -13.57
N ASN A 185 63.32 33.89 -13.91
CA ASN A 185 62.86 33.74 -15.29
C ASN A 185 62.33 35.10 -15.79
N PRO A 186 62.72 35.57 -17.00
CA PRO A 186 62.14 36.76 -17.63
C PRO A 186 60.61 36.77 -17.71
N GLU A 187 59.95 35.60 -17.66
CA GLU A 187 58.48 35.45 -17.63
C GLU A 187 57.88 35.55 -16.21
N ASP A 188 58.68 35.87 -15.19
CA ASP A 188 58.18 36.11 -13.83
C ASP A 188 57.46 37.45 -13.76
N VAL A 189 56.13 37.40 -13.75
CA VAL A 189 55.29 38.58 -13.82
C VAL A 189 55.55 39.54 -12.65
N THR A 190 55.70 39.04 -11.43
CA THR A 190 55.86 39.90 -10.25
C THR A 190 57.16 40.71 -10.30
N CYS A 191 58.30 40.08 -10.63
CA CYS A 191 59.56 40.80 -10.76
C CYS A 191 59.60 41.76 -11.96
N GLN A 192 58.96 41.40 -13.07
CA GLN A 192 58.88 42.30 -14.23
C GLN A 192 57.96 43.51 -13.96
N LEU A 193 56.87 43.33 -13.21
CA LEU A 193 56.00 44.44 -12.80
C LEU A 193 56.74 45.42 -11.87
N GLU A 194 57.48 44.91 -10.89
CA GLU A 194 58.31 45.74 -10.00
C GLU A 194 59.36 46.52 -10.80
N LEU A 195 60.04 45.86 -11.74
CA LEU A 195 61.02 46.52 -12.62
C LEU A 195 60.37 47.59 -13.51
N ALA A 196 59.19 47.31 -14.07
CA ALA A 196 58.45 48.29 -14.86
C ALA A 196 58.00 49.49 -14.00
N PHE A 197 57.57 49.27 -12.76
CA PHE A 197 57.23 50.34 -11.82
C PHE A 197 58.46 51.19 -11.46
N ALA A 198 59.61 50.56 -11.19
CA ALA A 198 60.84 51.30 -10.93
C ALA A 198 61.29 52.14 -12.14
N PHE A 199 61.15 51.64 -13.37
CA PHE A 199 61.38 52.43 -14.58
C PHE A 199 60.38 53.59 -14.75
N TYR A 200 59.12 53.38 -14.38
CA TYR A 200 58.12 54.45 -14.33
C TYR A 200 58.56 55.56 -13.38
N ASP A 201 59.07 55.22 -12.20
CA ASP A 201 59.45 56.20 -11.17
C ASP A 201 60.63 57.08 -11.59
N VAL A 202 61.61 56.52 -12.29
CA VAL A 202 62.77 57.26 -12.85
C VAL A 202 62.52 57.88 -14.22
N ASP A 203 61.26 58.04 -14.62
CA ASP A 203 60.83 58.66 -15.89
C ASP A 203 61.32 57.93 -17.16
N SER A 204 61.70 56.66 -17.05
CA SER A 204 62.16 55.81 -18.16
C SER A 204 61.00 55.01 -18.78
N LEU A 205 60.07 55.74 -19.42
CA LEU A 205 58.80 55.18 -19.90
C LEU A 205 58.97 54.17 -21.05
N ASN A 206 60.00 54.29 -21.89
CA ASN A 206 60.21 53.38 -23.02
C ASN A 206 60.54 51.97 -22.54
N GLU A 207 61.44 51.86 -21.57
CA GLU A 207 61.85 50.62 -20.92
C GLU A 207 60.67 49.98 -20.18
N MET A 208 59.89 50.79 -19.46
CA MET A 208 58.66 50.36 -18.81
C MET A 208 57.69 49.72 -19.82
N PHE A 209 57.35 50.42 -20.92
CA PHE A 209 56.43 49.90 -21.92
C PHE A 209 56.98 48.66 -22.64
N ALA A 210 58.30 48.59 -22.89
CA ALA A 210 58.94 47.43 -23.48
C ALA A 210 58.74 46.17 -22.62
N ILE A 211 58.89 46.29 -21.30
CA ILE A 211 58.62 45.19 -20.36
C ILE A 211 57.13 44.81 -20.39
N LEU A 212 56.24 45.79 -20.19
CA LEU A 212 54.80 45.54 -20.07
C LEU A 212 54.14 45.01 -21.35
N ASN A 213 54.73 45.26 -22.52
CA ASN A 213 54.22 44.74 -23.79
C ASN A 213 54.66 43.31 -24.07
N ASN A 214 55.80 42.88 -23.52
CA ASN A 214 56.34 41.52 -23.70
C ASN A 214 55.91 40.56 -22.59
N LEU A 215 55.22 41.05 -21.56
CA LEU A 215 54.82 40.25 -20.40
C LEU A 215 53.52 39.48 -20.68
N SER A 216 53.57 38.16 -20.46
CA SER A 216 52.41 37.27 -20.56
C SER A 216 51.75 37.11 -19.18
N PRO A 217 50.55 37.67 -18.94
CA PRO A 217 49.86 37.53 -17.65
C PRO A 217 49.43 36.07 -17.42
N LYS A 218 49.66 35.55 -16.20
CA LYS A 218 49.27 34.18 -15.80
C LYS A 218 47.93 34.17 -15.07
N SER A 219 47.60 35.27 -14.40
CA SER A 219 46.35 35.46 -13.66
C SER A 219 45.54 36.65 -14.18
N ARG A 220 44.30 36.81 -13.68
CA ARG A 220 43.49 38.00 -13.98
C ARG A 220 44.11 39.23 -13.30
N GLU A 221 44.62 39.03 -12.10
CA GLU A 221 45.28 40.02 -11.27
C GLU A 221 46.54 40.55 -11.98
N ASP A 222 47.31 39.67 -12.62
CA ASP A 222 48.46 40.03 -13.46
C ASP A 222 48.02 40.93 -14.62
N LYS A 223 46.98 40.50 -15.37
CA LYS A 223 46.47 41.26 -16.52
C LYS A 223 46.03 42.66 -16.10
N ASN A 224 45.34 42.77 -14.98
CA ASN A 224 44.88 44.04 -14.44
C ASN A 224 46.04 44.91 -13.96
N SER A 225 47.07 44.34 -13.32
CA SER A 225 48.27 45.06 -12.87
C SER A 225 49.07 45.61 -14.04
N ILE A 226 49.23 44.84 -15.11
CA ILE A 226 49.87 45.28 -16.36
C ILE A 226 49.09 46.46 -16.96
N LEU A 227 47.76 46.36 -17.07
CA LEU A 227 46.93 47.43 -17.62
C LEU A 227 46.98 48.69 -16.76
N TYR A 228 46.98 48.55 -15.43
CA TYR A 228 47.11 49.66 -14.50
C TYR A 228 48.42 50.44 -14.72
N LEU A 229 49.55 49.74 -14.75
CA LEU A 229 50.85 50.35 -15.03
C LEU A 229 50.87 51.01 -16.41
N LYS A 230 50.37 50.33 -17.45
CA LYS A 230 50.27 50.91 -18.80
C LYS A 230 49.45 52.20 -18.82
N THR A 231 48.35 52.27 -18.06
CA THR A 231 47.56 53.49 -17.88
C THR A 231 48.38 54.59 -17.21
N LEU A 232 49.07 54.30 -16.10
CA LEU A 232 49.94 55.27 -15.42
C LEU A 232 51.02 55.82 -16.35
N GLY A 233 51.70 54.95 -17.10
CA GLY A 233 52.71 55.33 -18.08
C GLY A 233 52.12 56.21 -19.21
N ALA A 234 50.92 55.89 -19.70
CA ALA A 234 50.26 56.66 -20.76
C ALA A 234 49.86 58.06 -20.28
N ILE A 235 49.34 58.18 -19.05
CA ILE A 235 49.03 59.47 -18.42
C ILE A 235 50.32 60.29 -18.27
N LYS A 236 51.40 59.68 -17.77
CA LYS A 236 52.69 60.35 -17.58
C LYS A 236 53.31 60.81 -18.90
N ASN A 237 53.11 60.05 -19.98
CA ASN A 237 53.46 60.41 -21.34
C ASN A 237 52.47 61.39 -22.02
N LYS A 238 51.47 61.90 -21.28
CA LYS A 238 50.40 62.80 -21.78
C LYS A 238 49.59 62.23 -22.94
N ASN A 239 49.56 60.91 -23.12
CA ASN A 239 48.78 60.22 -24.15
C ASN A 239 47.43 59.77 -23.57
N ILE A 240 46.49 60.70 -23.49
CA ILE A 240 45.18 60.50 -22.84
C ILE A 240 44.37 59.41 -23.56
N ASN A 241 44.39 59.38 -24.89
CA ASN A 241 43.64 58.38 -25.67
C ASN A 241 44.10 56.95 -25.32
N LEU A 242 45.42 56.74 -25.22
CA LEU A 242 45.97 55.43 -24.88
C LEU A 242 45.63 55.04 -23.42
N ALA A 243 45.66 56.00 -22.50
CA ALA A 243 45.25 55.77 -21.11
C ALA A 243 43.76 55.36 -21.00
N ILE A 244 42.88 55.98 -21.79
CA ILE A 244 41.46 55.60 -21.88
C ILE A 244 41.34 54.16 -22.40
N CYS A 245 42.01 53.82 -23.51
CA CYS A 245 41.94 52.46 -24.07
C CYS A 245 42.38 51.37 -23.07
N TYR A 246 43.44 51.61 -22.30
CA TYR A 246 43.87 50.67 -21.26
C TYR A 246 42.88 50.57 -20.11
N THR A 247 42.26 51.69 -19.72
CA THR A 247 41.23 51.73 -18.68
C THR A 247 39.96 51.01 -19.10
N ASP A 248 39.51 51.19 -20.34
CA ASP A 248 38.38 50.47 -20.92
C ASP A 248 38.66 48.96 -20.98
N SER A 249 39.88 48.59 -21.39
CA SER A 249 40.31 47.18 -21.41
C SER A 249 40.36 46.55 -20.01
N ALA A 250 40.75 47.31 -18.99
CA ALA A 250 40.72 46.85 -17.60
C ALA A 250 39.27 46.68 -17.12
N SER A 251 38.40 47.64 -17.44
CA SER A 251 36.98 47.62 -17.08
C SER A 251 36.24 46.44 -17.70
N ASP A 252 36.47 46.16 -18.98
CA ASP A 252 35.90 44.98 -19.67
C ASP A 252 36.34 43.66 -18.99
N ASN A 253 37.60 43.54 -18.55
CA ASN A 253 38.05 42.36 -17.82
C ASN A 253 37.30 42.17 -16.49
N TYR A 254 37.08 43.26 -15.73
CA TYR A 254 36.32 43.21 -14.48
C TYR A 254 34.86 42.85 -14.73
N GLU A 255 34.22 43.47 -15.72
CA GLU A 255 32.82 43.23 -16.05
C GLU A 255 32.61 41.79 -16.54
N ASN A 256 33.50 41.27 -17.39
CA ASN A 256 33.44 39.90 -17.87
C ASN A 256 33.67 38.87 -16.76
N ALA A 257 34.56 39.16 -15.81
CA ALA A 257 34.74 38.30 -14.65
C ALA A 257 33.53 38.33 -13.72
N TYR A 258 32.94 39.50 -13.49
CA TYR A 258 31.70 39.64 -12.73
C TYR A 258 30.54 38.88 -13.40
N ARG A 259 30.36 39.03 -14.71
CA ARG A 259 29.37 38.27 -15.50
C ARG A 259 29.55 36.76 -15.33
N LYS A 260 30.79 36.26 -15.43
CA LYS A 260 31.09 34.83 -15.21
C LYS A 260 30.76 34.36 -13.79
N ALA A 261 31.12 35.14 -12.77
CA ALA A 261 30.84 34.80 -11.38
C ALA A 261 29.32 34.76 -11.10
N VAL A 262 28.58 35.76 -11.59
CA VAL A 262 27.11 35.81 -11.48
C VAL A 262 26.48 34.63 -12.22
N GLN A 263 26.94 34.30 -13.43
CA GLN A 263 26.45 33.16 -14.20
C GLN A 263 26.73 31.83 -13.48
N GLY A 264 27.92 31.67 -12.89
CA GLY A 264 28.27 30.50 -12.09
C GLY A 264 27.33 30.32 -10.90
N LYS A 265 27.06 31.42 -10.17
CA LYS A 265 26.11 31.43 -9.05
C LYS A 265 24.68 31.10 -9.51
N TYR A 266 24.24 31.66 -10.63
CA TYR A 266 22.94 31.35 -11.22
C TYR A 266 22.83 29.86 -11.59
N ASN A 267 23.83 29.31 -12.29
CA ASN A 267 23.85 27.90 -12.69
C ASN A 267 23.80 26.97 -11.47
N TYR A 268 24.53 27.30 -10.39
CA TYR A 268 24.48 26.56 -9.12
C TYR A 268 23.08 26.54 -8.53
N TYR A 269 22.43 27.70 -8.36
CA TYR A 269 21.08 27.74 -7.79
C TYR A 269 20.04 27.09 -8.70
N ALA A 270 20.16 27.23 -10.01
CA ALA A 270 19.29 26.55 -10.96
C ALA A 270 19.41 25.02 -10.83
N SER A 271 20.65 24.50 -10.75
CA SER A 271 20.90 23.07 -10.52
C SER A 271 20.38 22.61 -9.17
N TYR A 272 20.59 23.40 -8.10
CA TYR A 272 20.09 23.10 -6.77
C TYR A 272 18.56 23.02 -6.73
N ILE A 273 17.86 24.01 -7.30
CA ILE A 273 16.39 24.04 -7.39
C ILE A 273 15.89 22.84 -8.19
N ASN A 274 16.53 22.50 -9.31
CA ASN A 274 16.17 21.33 -10.11
C ASN A 274 16.36 20.03 -9.32
N ASN A 275 17.47 19.85 -8.60
CA ASN A 275 17.70 18.67 -7.76
C ASN A 275 16.68 18.55 -6.61
N VAL A 276 16.31 19.68 -5.99
CA VAL A 276 15.26 19.70 -4.95
C VAL A 276 13.90 19.36 -5.56
N LYS A 277 13.58 19.92 -6.74
CA LYS A 277 12.35 19.64 -7.47
C LYS A 277 12.26 18.17 -7.84
N GLU A 278 13.30 17.59 -8.42
CA GLU A 278 13.35 16.16 -8.78
C GLU A 278 13.15 15.26 -7.55
N LYS A 279 13.85 15.55 -6.43
CA LYS A 279 13.64 14.85 -5.15
C LYS A 279 12.19 14.98 -4.65
N SER A 280 11.56 16.14 -4.83
CA SER A 280 10.17 16.36 -4.43
C SER A 280 9.18 15.59 -5.31
N GLU A 281 9.42 15.51 -6.63
CA GLU A 281 8.60 14.76 -7.57
C GLU A 281 8.71 13.25 -7.32
N LEU A 282 9.92 12.74 -7.05
CA LEU A 282 10.14 11.34 -6.68
C LEU A 282 9.41 10.98 -5.39
N LYS A 283 9.49 11.83 -4.35
CA LYS A 283 8.74 11.65 -3.10
C LYS A 283 7.22 11.69 -3.33
N GLY A 284 6.74 12.58 -4.20
CA GLY A 284 5.33 12.67 -4.59
C GLY A 284 4.83 11.41 -5.29
N LYS A 285 5.57 10.92 -6.30
CA LYS A 285 5.26 9.67 -7.02
C LYS A 285 5.24 8.47 -6.07
N ALA A 286 6.23 8.33 -5.19
CA ALA A 286 6.28 7.25 -4.21
C ALA A 286 5.10 7.30 -3.23
N LYS A 287 4.69 8.50 -2.79
CA LYS A 287 3.51 8.68 -1.93
C LYS A 287 2.22 8.28 -2.66
N MET A 288 2.04 8.70 -3.92
CA MET A 288 0.88 8.29 -4.74
C MET A 288 0.83 6.79 -4.96
N GLN A 289 1.95 6.15 -5.30
CA GLN A 289 2.01 4.69 -5.46
C GLN A 289 1.59 3.95 -4.19
N ARG A 290 2.01 4.42 -3.01
CA ARG A 290 1.57 3.84 -1.72
C ARG A 290 0.06 3.94 -1.53
N TRP A 291 -0.56 5.08 -1.82
CA TRP A 291 -2.02 5.25 -1.71
C TRP A 291 -2.78 4.37 -2.70
N VAL A 292 -2.31 4.26 -3.95
CA VAL A 292 -2.90 3.37 -4.96
C VAL A 292 -2.85 1.91 -4.50
N LEU A 293 -1.71 1.45 -3.97
CA LEU A 293 -1.58 0.10 -3.41
C LEU A 293 -2.54 -0.13 -2.24
N LEU A 294 -2.64 0.81 -1.30
CA LEU A 294 -3.58 0.70 -0.16
C LEU A 294 -5.05 0.64 -0.61
N LEU A 295 -5.45 1.50 -1.56
CA LEU A 295 -6.80 1.50 -2.13
C LEU A 295 -7.11 0.19 -2.86
N SER A 296 -6.16 -0.34 -3.64
CA SER A 296 -6.31 -1.61 -4.33
C SER A 296 -6.48 -2.80 -3.37
N LEU A 297 -5.72 -2.81 -2.26
CA LEU A 297 -5.84 -3.82 -1.21
C LEU A 297 -7.20 -3.74 -0.50
N LEU A 298 -7.68 -2.53 -0.21
CA LEU A 298 -9.01 -2.30 0.37
C LEU A 298 -10.14 -2.81 -0.53
N LEU A 299 -10.04 -2.57 -1.84
CA LEU A 299 -10.98 -3.10 -2.83
C LEU A 299 -10.94 -4.63 -2.90
N LEU A 300 -9.76 -5.24 -2.82
CA LEU A 300 -9.62 -6.70 -2.81
C LEU A 300 -10.27 -7.31 -1.55
N ILE A 301 -10.06 -6.69 -0.39
CA ILE A 301 -10.67 -7.10 0.89
C ILE A 301 -12.19 -6.94 0.83
N SER A 302 -12.70 -5.83 0.31
CA SER A 302 -14.16 -5.61 0.20
C SER A 302 -14.81 -6.63 -0.73
N LEU A 303 -14.15 -6.99 -1.85
CA LEU A 303 -14.60 -8.05 -2.74
C LEU A 303 -14.63 -9.42 -2.04
N LEU A 304 -13.59 -9.76 -1.28
CA LEU A 304 -13.53 -10.98 -0.47
C LEU A 304 -14.67 -11.07 0.55
N ILE A 305 -14.91 -9.97 1.28
CA ILE A 305 -16.02 -9.88 2.23
C ILE A 305 -17.37 -10.06 1.52
N PHE A 306 -17.55 -9.44 0.35
CA PHE A 306 -18.76 -9.59 -0.46
C PHE A 306 -18.98 -11.05 -0.91
N ILE A 307 -17.93 -11.73 -1.37
CA ILE A 307 -18.00 -13.15 -1.76
C ILE A 307 -18.40 -14.02 -0.58
N VAL A 308 -17.77 -13.82 0.59
CA VAL A 308 -18.10 -14.56 1.82
C VAL A 308 -19.54 -14.29 2.24
N TYR A 309 -19.98 -13.03 2.22
CA TYR A 309 -21.35 -12.65 2.52
C TYR A 309 -22.37 -13.29 1.56
N ALA A 310 -22.09 -13.27 0.25
CA ALA A 310 -22.91 -13.91 -0.77
C ALA A 310 -22.98 -15.44 -0.56
N TYR A 311 -21.86 -16.08 -0.21
CA TYR A 311 -21.81 -17.51 0.10
C TYR A 311 -22.65 -17.86 1.35
N PHE A 312 -22.50 -17.11 2.44
CA PHE A 312 -23.29 -17.34 3.67
C PHE A 312 -24.79 -17.12 3.44
N THR A 313 -25.16 -16.07 2.73
CA THR A 313 -26.57 -15.79 2.40
C THR A 313 -27.16 -16.86 1.48
N TYR A 314 -26.40 -17.32 0.48
CA TYR A 314 -26.77 -18.44 -0.39
C TYR A 314 -26.99 -19.73 0.42
N LYS A 315 -26.04 -20.10 1.28
CA LYS A 315 -26.14 -21.28 2.15
C LYS A 315 -27.34 -21.21 3.07
N LYS A 316 -27.61 -20.04 3.67
CA LYS A 316 -28.79 -19.81 4.52
C LYS A 316 -30.09 -19.97 3.74
N ARG A 317 -30.17 -19.45 2.50
CA ARG A 317 -31.35 -19.59 1.63
C ARG A 317 -31.60 -21.05 1.25
N ILE A 318 -30.56 -21.83 0.96
CA ILE A 318 -30.71 -23.27 0.69
C ILE A 318 -31.22 -24.01 1.93
N ALA A 319 -30.63 -23.76 3.10
CA ALA A 319 -31.06 -24.41 4.34
C ALA A 319 -32.53 -24.11 4.67
N LEU A 320 -32.98 -22.87 4.48
CA LEU A 320 -34.38 -22.48 4.65
C LEU A 320 -35.31 -23.17 3.65
N LYS A 321 -34.94 -23.26 2.37
CA LYS A 321 -35.74 -23.97 1.37
C LYS A 321 -35.89 -25.46 1.70
N ILE A 322 -34.81 -26.11 2.11
CA ILE A 322 -34.84 -27.52 2.52
C ILE A 322 -35.76 -27.71 3.75
N GLN A 323 -35.74 -26.76 4.69
CA GLN A 323 -36.61 -26.82 5.86
C GLN A 323 -38.09 -26.64 5.48
N GLN A 324 -38.39 -25.68 4.61
CA GLN A 324 -39.75 -25.46 4.10
C GLN A 324 -40.27 -26.66 3.30
N GLU A 325 -39.44 -27.29 2.47
CA GLU A 325 -39.82 -28.51 1.76
C GLU A 325 -40.11 -29.67 2.71
N LYS A 326 -39.34 -29.81 3.80
CA LYS A 326 -39.60 -30.82 4.84
C LYS A 326 -40.90 -30.56 5.60
N GLU A 327 -41.17 -29.31 5.98
CA GLU A 327 -42.41 -28.93 6.67
C GLU A 327 -43.64 -29.10 5.77
N LEU A 328 -43.51 -28.76 4.49
CA LEU A 328 -44.57 -28.97 3.49
C LEU A 328 -44.83 -30.47 3.23
N ALA A 329 -43.78 -31.28 3.17
CA ALA A 329 -43.93 -32.73 3.03
C ALA A 329 -44.62 -33.36 4.27
N ALA A 330 -44.27 -32.89 5.47
CA ALA A 330 -44.90 -33.36 6.71
C ALA A 330 -46.39 -32.97 6.79
N THR A 331 -46.74 -31.74 6.41
CA THR A 331 -48.15 -31.30 6.38
C THR A 331 -48.98 -32.01 5.34
N LYS A 332 -48.43 -32.29 4.14
CA LYS A 332 -49.11 -33.12 3.13
C LYS A 332 -49.40 -34.53 3.65
N LEU A 333 -48.43 -35.14 4.35
CA LEU A 333 -48.58 -36.49 4.89
C LEU A 333 -49.66 -36.57 5.98
N ILE A 334 -49.73 -35.56 6.86
CA ILE A 334 -50.80 -35.46 7.87
C ILE A 334 -52.17 -35.28 7.18
N HIS A 335 -52.25 -34.42 6.17
CA HIS A 335 -53.50 -34.17 5.46
C HIS A 335 -54.01 -35.40 4.68
N GLU A 336 -53.12 -36.17 4.06
CA GLU A 336 -53.48 -37.44 3.41
C GLU A 336 -54.00 -38.48 4.41
N GLN A 337 -53.42 -38.54 5.62
CA GLN A 337 -53.89 -39.43 6.68
C GLN A 337 -55.30 -39.05 7.16
N GLU A 338 -55.57 -37.77 7.40
CA GLU A 338 -56.89 -37.27 7.81
C GLU A 338 -57.97 -37.55 6.74
N LEU A 339 -57.62 -37.37 5.46
CA LEU A 339 -58.55 -37.63 4.36
C LEU A 339 -58.90 -39.12 4.26
N HIS A 340 -57.92 -40.00 4.43
CA HIS A 340 -58.13 -41.45 4.39
C HIS A 340 -59.02 -41.95 5.55
N GLU A 341 -58.87 -41.36 6.74
CA GLU A 341 -59.71 -41.69 7.89
C GLU A 341 -61.18 -41.27 7.67
N GLN A 342 -61.42 -40.12 7.03
CA GLN A 342 -62.78 -39.67 6.69
C GLN A 342 -63.49 -40.58 5.67
N GLU A 343 -62.79 -41.04 4.63
CA GLU A 343 -63.37 -41.94 3.62
C GLU A 343 -63.80 -43.29 4.22
N MET A 344 -62.98 -43.86 5.11
CA MET A 344 -63.31 -45.10 5.83
C MET A 344 -64.56 -44.96 6.70
N LEU A 345 -64.75 -43.82 7.38
CA LEU A 345 -65.94 -43.59 8.21
C LEU A 345 -67.22 -43.39 7.39
N MET A 346 -67.12 -42.84 6.18
CA MET A 346 -68.29 -42.58 5.32
C MET A 346 -68.83 -43.87 4.70
N THR A 347 -67.94 -44.79 4.30
CA THR A 347 -68.32 -46.07 3.69
C THR A 347 -69.02 -47.01 4.67
N ASP A 348 -68.60 -47.07 5.93
CA ASP A 348 -69.26 -47.90 6.97
C ASP A 348 -70.69 -47.42 7.29
N LYS A 349 -70.95 -46.10 7.24
CA LYS A 349 -72.29 -45.54 7.48
C LYS A 349 -73.29 -45.92 6.40
N LEU A 350 -72.90 -45.80 5.12
CA LEU A 350 -73.76 -46.14 3.99
C LEU A 350 -74.17 -47.62 3.99
N HIS A 351 -73.26 -48.52 4.36
CA HIS A 351 -73.56 -49.96 4.37
C HIS A 351 -74.61 -50.35 5.41
N LYS A 352 -74.62 -49.69 6.57
CA LYS A 352 -75.59 -49.97 7.65
C LYS A 352 -77.02 -49.53 7.31
N GLU A 353 -77.18 -48.42 6.60
CA GLU A 353 -78.51 -47.92 6.21
C GLU A 353 -79.20 -48.83 5.17
N GLU A 354 -78.44 -49.40 4.24
CA GLU A 354 -79.00 -50.28 3.20
C GLU A 354 -79.61 -51.57 3.77
N ILE A 355 -78.96 -52.17 4.78
CA ILE A 355 -79.43 -53.39 5.43
C ILE A 355 -80.76 -53.13 6.18
N ALA A 356 -80.84 -52.02 6.91
CA ALA A 356 -82.04 -51.67 7.68
C ALA A 356 -83.27 -51.44 6.77
N HIS A 357 -83.06 -50.87 5.58
CA HIS A 357 -84.14 -50.61 4.63
C HIS A 357 -84.76 -51.90 4.05
N LYS A 358 -83.94 -52.90 3.70
CA LYS A 358 -84.42 -54.19 3.16
C LYS A 358 -85.25 -54.99 4.18
N GLU A 359 -84.84 -54.97 5.45
CA GLU A 359 -85.54 -55.69 6.51
C GLU A 359 -86.93 -55.09 6.82
N ALA A 360 -87.07 -53.76 6.77
CA ALA A 360 -88.34 -53.07 6.97
C ALA A 360 -89.39 -53.41 5.88
N GLN A 361 -88.95 -53.58 4.62
CA GLN A 361 -89.84 -53.92 3.51
C GLN A 361 -90.45 -55.33 3.66
N LEU A 362 -89.66 -56.31 4.11
CA LEU A 362 -90.12 -57.69 4.32
C LEU A 362 -91.16 -57.81 5.45
N VAL A 363 -90.98 -57.06 6.53
CA VAL A 363 -91.94 -57.01 7.64
C VAL A 363 -93.29 -56.47 7.18
N THR A 364 -93.29 -55.45 6.33
CA THR A 364 -94.51 -54.84 5.79
C THR A 364 -95.32 -55.83 4.96
N MET A 365 -94.67 -56.56 4.05
CA MET A 365 -95.34 -57.54 3.19
C MET A 365 -95.89 -58.74 4.00
N ARG A 366 -95.14 -59.22 5.00
CA ARG A 366 -95.62 -60.24 5.93
C ARG A 366 -96.86 -59.77 6.69
N GLY A 367 -96.87 -58.52 7.16
CA GLY A 367 -98.01 -57.92 7.85
C GLY A 367 -99.27 -57.85 6.98
N TYR A 368 -99.13 -57.49 5.71
CA TYR A 368 -100.23 -57.45 4.75
C TYR A 368 -100.90 -58.83 4.56
N LEU A 369 -100.10 -59.89 4.36
CA LEU A 369 -100.62 -61.25 4.18
C LEU A 369 -101.34 -61.79 5.41
N LEU A 370 -100.80 -61.57 6.61
CA LEU A 370 -101.43 -62.00 7.85
C LEU A 370 -102.79 -61.31 8.08
N LYS A 371 -102.88 -60.02 7.73
CA LYS A 371 -104.13 -59.26 7.85
C LYS A 371 -105.21 -59.77 6.89
N LYS A 372 -104.86 -60.14 5.65
CA LYS A 372 -105.78 -60.82 4.71
C LYS A 372 -106.33 -62.13 5.30
N ILE A 373 -105.48 -62.94 5.95
CA ILE A 373 -105.89 -64.22 6.56
C ILE A 373 -106.83 -63.99 7.76
N GLU A 374 -106.54 -63.00 8.62
CA GLU A 374 -107.37 -62.70 9.79
C GLU A 374 -108.77 -62.20 9.42
N ILE A 375 -108.89 -61.39 8.35
CA ILE A 375 -110.19 -60.91 7.84
C ILE A 375 -111.05 -62.09 7.38
N VAL A 376 -110.46 -63.09 6.72
CA VAL A 376 -111.18 -64.27 6.25
C VAL A 376 -111.56 -65.22 7.39
N GLU A 377 -110.71 -65.35 8.43
CA GLU A 377 -111.07 -66.10 9.65
C GLU A 377 -112.21 -65.42 10.42
N LYS A 378 -112.26 -64.08 10.49
CA LYS A 378 -113.36 -63.33 11.13
C LYS A 378 -114.69 -63.44 10.37
N LEU A 379 -114.67 -63.44 9.03
CA LEU A 379 -115.86 -63.63 8.20
C LEU A 379 -116.49 -65.03 8.36
N ASN A 380 -115.69 -66.06 8.68
CA ASN A 380 -116.17 -67.43 8.92
C ASN A 380 -116.86 -67.63 10.29
N SER A 381 -116.81 -66.64 11.19
CA SER A 381 -117.42 -66.71 12.53
C SER A 381 -118.86 -66.16 12.61
N ILE A 382 -119.41 -65.67 11.48
CA ILE A 382 -120.70 -64.97 11.41
C ILE A 382 -121.52 -65.56 10.25
N GLY A 383 -122.25 -66.67 10.46
CA GLY A 383 -123.30 -67.17 9.54
C GLY A 383 -123.12 -68.60 8.99
N GLU A 384 -124.24 -69.32 8.81
CA GLU A 384 -124.40 -70.78 8.68
C GLU A 384 -123.76 -71.53 7.48
N LYS A 385 -123.49 -72.84 7.71
CA LYS A 385 -123.28 -73.98 6.79
C LYS A 385 -122.63 -73.69 5.42
N GLY A 386 -121.35 -74.06 5.33
CA GLY A 386 -120.62 -74.27 4.07
C GLY A 386 -119.22 -73.70 4.16
N ILE A 387 -118.20 -74.55 4.20
CA ILE A 387 -116.78 -74.15 4.19
C ILE A 387 -116.53 -73.34 2.92
N LYS A 388 -116.34 -72.01 3.03
CA LYS A 388 -115.84 -71.17 1.93
C LYS A 388 -114.32 -71.05 2.06
N HIS A 389 -113.64 -71.44 1.00
CA HIS A 389 -112.19 -71.60 0.90
C HIS A 389 -111.47 -70.25 0.72
N LEU A 390 -110.32 -70.07 1.39
CA LEU A 390 -109.36 -69.00 1.05
C LEU A 390 -108.54 -69.48 -0.15
N VAL A 391 -108.84 -68.99 -1.35
CA VAL A 391 -108.02 -69.23 -2.55
C VAL A 391 -107.32 -67.91 -2.87
N LEU A 392 -106.00 -67.84 -2.66
CA LEU A 392 -105.18 -66.75 -3.20
C LEU A 392 -105.32 -66.76 -4.72
N SER A 393 -105.60 -65.61 -5.33
CA SER A 393 -105.76 -65.51 -6.79
C SER A 393 -104.42 -65.71 -7.50
N GLU A 394 -104.45 -66.01 -8.79
CA GLU A 394 -103.21 -66.06 -9.60
C GLU A 394 -102.46 -64.72 -9.58
N ASP A 395 -103.18 -63.59 -9.52
CA ASP A 395 -102.57 -62.26 -9.42
C ASP A 395 -101.84 -62.04 -8.09
N ASP A 396 -102.41 -62.52 -6.96
CA ASP A 396 -101.76 -62.45 -5.64
C ASP A 396 -100.40 -63.19 -5.63
N TRP A 397 -100.29 -64.29 -6.39
CA TRP A 397 -99.04 -65.06 -6.49
C TRP A 397 -97.98 -64.37 -7.35
N VAL A 398 -98.39 -63.70 -8.43
CA VAL A 398 -97.47 -62.92 -9.28
C VAL A 398 -96.92 -61.72 -8.51
N GLU A 399 -97.76 -61.03 -7.73
CA GLU A 399 -97.33 -59.90 -6.90
C GLU A 399 -96.30 -60.33 -5.83
N LEU A 400 -96.53 -61.48 -5.19
CA LEU A 400 -95.58 -62.06 -4.23
C LEU A 400 -94.24 -62.44 -4.86
N GLU A 401 -94.27 -63.01 -6.07
CA GLU A 401 -93.05 -63.36 -6.82
C GLU A 401 -92.26 -62.11 -7.19
N MET A 402 -92.90 -61.08 -7.76
CA MET A 402 -92.23 -59.82 -8.10
C MET A 402 -91.63 -59.11 -6.88
N PHE A 403 -92.33 -59.12 -5.74
CA PHE A 403 -91.81 -58.52 -4.51
C PHE A 403 -90.55 -59.25 -4.01
N LEU A 404 -90.58 -60.58 -3.97
CA LEU A 404 -89.41 -61.37 -3.56
C LEU A 404 -88.25 -61.29 -4.57
N GLU A 405 -88.54 -61.12 -5.87
CA GLU A 405 -87.50 -60.85 -6.85
C GLU A 405 -86.78 -59.51 -6.57
N GLY A 406 -87.53 -58.46 -6.24
CA GLY A 406 -86.97 -57.11 -6.04
C GLY A 406 -86.27 -56.90 -4.70
N VAL A 407 -86.77 -57.50 -3.61
CA VAL A 407 -86.29 -57.22 -2.24
C VAL A 407 -85.28 -58.25 -1.74
N GLU A 408 -85.33 -59.48 -2.26
CA GLU A 408 -84.57 -60.63 -1.78
C GLU A 408 -83.62 -61.19 -2.85
N ASP A 409 -82.94 -60.31 -3.58
CA ASP A 409 -81.86 -60.61 -4.53
C ASP A 409 -82.26 -61.62 -5.63
N LEU A 410 -83.46 -61.50 -6.20
CA LEU A 410 -83.97 -62.43 -7.22
C LEU A 410 -84.26 -63.83 -6.66
N PHE A 411 -84.83 -63.91 -5.45
CA PHE A 411 -85.02 -65.16 -4.69
C PHE A 411 -85.72 -66.27 -5.49
N VAL A 412 -86.79 -65.98 -6.23
CA VAL A 412 -87.56 -66.99 -6.97
C VAL A 412 -86.79 -67.50 -8.18
N THR A 413 -86.07 -66.61 -8.88
CA THR A 413 -85.16 -66.94 -9.97
C THR A 413 -84.01 -67.83 -9.50
N ARG A 414 -83.37 -67.48 -8.36
CA ARG A 414 -82.32 -68.32 -7.74
C ARG A 414 -82.88 -69.70 -7.36
N LEU A 415 -84.06 -69.74 -6.74
CA LEU A 415 -84.69 -70.97 -6.30
C LEU A 415 -85.06 -71.89 -7.48
N LYS A 416 -85.64 -71.36 -8.55
CA LYS A 416 -85.95 -72.09 -9.79
C LYS A 416 -84.70 -72.63 -10.47
N LYS A 417 -83.61 -71.85 -10.49
CA LYS A 417 -82.33 -72.25 -11.09
C LYS A 417 -81.65 -73.38 -10.32
N GLN A 418 -81.64 -73.30 -8.99
CA GLN A 418 -80.97 -74.29 -8.15
C GLN A 418 -81.78 -75.56 -7.95
N HIS A 419 -83.12 -75.45 -7.86
CA HIS A 419 -84.04 -76.57 -7.65
C HIS A 419 -85.05 -76.65 -8.79
N SER A 420 -84.58 -77.02 -9.98
CA SER A 420 -85.36 -77.08 -11.22
C SER A 420 -86.46 -78.15 -11.24
N ASN A 421 -86.45 -79.05 -10.26
CA ASN A 421 -87.45 -80.10 -10.02
C ASN A 421 -88.68 -79.61 -9.23
N LEU A 422 -88.68 -78.37 -8.73
CA LEU A 422 -89.82 -77.80 -8.01
C LEU A 422 -90.95 -77.43 -8.97
N THR A 423 -92.16 -77.87 -8.63
CA THR A 423 -93.37 -77.45 -9.35
C THR A 423 -93.78 -76.03 -8.94
N GLN A 424 -94.62 -75.36 -9.75
CA GLN A 424 -95.11 -74.01 -9.42
C GLN A 424 -95.80 -73.94 -8.04
N ASN A 425 -96.49 -75.01 -7.63
CA ASN A 425 -97.08 -75.10 -6.29
C ASN A 425 -96.04 -75.23 -5.17
N ASP A 426 -94.87 -75.81 -5.45
CA ASP A 426 -93.78 -75.91 -4.49
C ASP A 426 -93.10 -74.55 -4.33
N ILE A 427 -92.90 -73.82 -5.43
CA ILE A 427 -92.34 -72.47 -5.43
C ILE A 427 -93.23 -71.52 -4.61
N ARG A 428 -94.56 -71.61 -4.79
CA ARG A 428 -95.55 -70.89 -3.96
C ARG A 428 -95.36 -71.16 -2.48
N LEU A 429 -95.16 -72.42 -2.09
CA LEU A 429 -94.90 -72.77 -0.70
C LEU A 429 -93.58 -72.17 -0.21
N MET A 430 -92.51 -72.21 -1.01
CA MET A 430 -91.21 -71.64 -0.64
C MET A 430 -91.26 -70.11 -0.50
N MET A 431 -92.01 -69.42 -1.35
CA MET A 431 -92.23 -67.97 -1.21
C MET A 431 -92.89 -67.63 0.13
N LEU A 432 -93.92 -68.38 0.51
CA LEU A 432 -94.60 -68.20 1.81
C LEU A 432 -93.68 -68.53 3.01
N LEU A 433 -92.78 -69.50 2.85
CA LEU A 433 -91.75 -69.80 3.85
C LEU A 433 -90.69 -68.71 3.95
N ARG A 434 -90.26 -68.13 2.82
CA ARG A 434 -89.30 -67.02 2.78
C ARG A 434 -89.85 -65.77 3.46
N LEU A 435 -91.15 -65.54 3.29
CA LEU A 435 -91.91 -64.50 4.00
C LEU A 435 -92.20 -64.85 5.48
N LYS A 436 -91.60 -65.94 5.99
CA LYS A 436 -91.68 -66.39 7.39
C LYS A 436 -93.12 -66.52 7.90
N LEU A 437 -94.05 -66.95 7.03
CA LEU A 437 -95.44 -67.13 7.45
C LEU A 437 -95.57 -68.29 8.45
N PRO A 438 -96.32 -68.10 9.55
CA PRO A 438 -96.48 -69.11 10.57
C PRO A 438 -97.28 -70.30 10.03
N GLN A 439 -97.06 -71.46 10.63
CA GLN A 439 -97.65 -72.72 10.16
C GLN A 439 -99.19 -72.70 10.15
N LYS A 440 -99.81 -72.01 11.11
CA LYS A 440 -101.26 -71.75 11.15
C LYS A 440 -101.74 -71.02 9.89
N SER A 441 -101.05 -69.97 9.47
CA SER A 441 -101.39 -69.21 8.26
C SER A 441 -101.23 -70.03 6.98
N LEU A 442 -100.19 -70.87 6.90
CA LEU A 442 -100.04 -71.80 5.78
C LEU A 442 -101.19 -72.81 5.72
N ALA A 443 -101.65 -73.30 6.86
CA ALA A 443 -102.79 -74.20 6.96
C ALA A 443 -104.07 -73.55 6.44
N SER A 444 -104.31 -72.28 6.82
CA SER A 444 -105.45 -71.49 6.33
C SER A 444 -105.37 -71.25 4.81
N ILE A 445 -104.20 -70.94 4.25
CA ILE A 445 -104.02 -70.73 2.80
C ILE A 445 -104.25 -72.02 1.99
N TYR A 446 -103.69 -73.15 2.44
CA TYR A 446 -103.82 -74.42 1.71
C TYR A 446 -105.10 -75.19 2.06
N CYS A 447 -105.97 -74.66 2.92
CA CYS A 447 -107.22 -75.30 3.37
C CYS A 447 -107.01 -76.73 3.91
N ILE A 448 -105.91 -76.97 4.64
CA ILE A 448 -105.59 -78.27 5.26
C ILE A 448 -105.21 -78.08 6.72
N SER A 449 -105.22 -79.15 7.53
CA SER A 449 -104.84 -79.04 8.95
C SER A 449 -103.36 -78.65 9.12
N GLU A 450 -103.03 -77.98 10.23
CA GLU A 450 -101.64 -77.65 10.57
C GLU A 450 -100.72 -78.88 10.62
N LYS A 451 -101.27 -80.03 11.05
CA LYS A 451 -100.57 -81.33 11.02
C LYS A 451 -100.25 -81.77 9.59
N ALA A 452 -101.17 -81.59 8.65
CA ALA A 452 -100.95 -81.89 7.23
C ALA A 452 -99.91 -80.95 6.60
N ILE A 453 -99.88 -79.66 6.97
CA ILE A 453 -98.78 -78.75 6.56
C ILE A 453 -97.44 -79.25 7.10
N LYS A 454 -97.37 -79.70 8.36
CA LYS A 454 -96.12 -80.22 8.94
C LYS A 454 -95.59 -81.41 8.14
N GLN A 455 -96.47 -82.34 7.80
CA GLN A 455 -96.14 -83.52 7.01
C GLN A 455 -95.74 -83.13 5.58
N LYS A 456 -96.44 -82.16 4.97
CA LYS A 456 -96.10 -81.62 3.65
C LYS A 456 -94.71 -80.97 3.63
N LEU A 457 -94.38 -80.14 4.62
CA LEU A 457 -93.05 -79.53 4.77
C LEU A 457 -91.94 -80.56 4.99
N PHE A 458 -92.23 -81.66 5.69
CA PHE A 458 -91.28 -82.75 5.88
C PHE A 458 -90.99 -83.50 4.58
N LEU A 459 -92.04 -83.85 3.82
CA LEU A 459 -91.90 -84.53 2.53
C LEU A 459 -91.16 -83.67 1.50
N TYR A 460 -91.36 -82.36 1.54
CA TYR A 460 -90.78 -81.43 0.58
C TYR A 460 -89.28 -81.19 0.79
N LYS A 461 -88.70 -81.67 1.91
CA LYS A 461 -87.24 -81.72 2.10
C LYS A 461 -86.53 -82.48 0.97
N GLU A 462 -87.13 -83.57 0.50
CA GLU A 462 -86.57 -84.36 -0.60
C GLU A 462 -86.55 -83.57 -1.91
N ARG A 463 -87.55 -82.71 -2.14
CA ARG A 463 -87.64 -81.89 -3.35
C ARG A 463 -86.54 -80.83 -3.46
N VAL A 464 -86.01 -80.35 -2.34
CA VAL A 464 -84.88 -79.41 -2.29
C VAL A 464 -83.56 -80.08 -1.88
N GLY A 465 -83.49 -81.41 -1.91
CA GLY A 465 -82.25 -82.16 -1.67
C GLY A 465 -81.81 -82.32 -0.20
N ILE A 466 -82.57 -81.84 0.78
CA ILE A 466 -82.18 -81.80 2.21
C ILE A 466 -82.79 -82.95 3.04
N LYS A 467 -83.19 -84.06 2.42
CA LYS A 467 -83.88 -85.19 3.10
C LYS A 467 -83.10 -85.74 4.30
N ASN A 468 -81.78 -85.80 4.19
CA ASN A 468 -80.89 -86.36 5.21
C ASN A 468 -80.27 -85.29 6.13
N GLU A 469 -80.63 -84.02 5.97
CA GLU A 469 -80.10 -82.94 6.80
C GLU A 469 -80.97 -82.70 8.04
N HIS A 470 -80.31 -82.38 9.16
CA HIS A 470 -80.96 -82.00 10.42
C HIS A 470 -81.67 -80.63 10.34
N ILE A 471 -81.53 -79.87 9.24
CA ILE A 471 -82.20 -78.59 9.05
C ILE A 471 -83.65 -78.79 8.61
N SER A 472 -84.57 -77.93 9.07
CA SER A 472 -85.95 -77.96 8.59
C SER A 472 -86.08 -77.24 7.25
N LEU A 473 -87.04 -77.64 6.40
CA LEU A 473 -87.31 -76.96 5.12
C LEU A 473 -87.54 -75.45 5.32
N ARG A 474 -88.26 -75.09 6.39
CA ARG A 474 -88.47 -73.69 6.77
C ARG A 474 -87.14 -72.97 6.99
N LYS A 475 -86.27 -73.51 7.83
CA LYS A 475 -85.01 -72.86 8.17
C LYS A 475 -84.09 -72.74 6.97
N TYR A 476 -84.04 -73.76 6.11
CA TYR A 476 -83.29 -73.74 4.86
C TYR A 476 -83.74 -72.58 3.94
N ILE A 477 -85.04 -72.48 3.68
CA ILE A 477 -85.59 -71.43 2.79
C ILE A 477 -85.47 -70.03 3.39
N GLU A 478 -85.56 -69.89 4.72
CA GLU A 478 -85.32 -68.62 5.42
C GLU A 478 -83.86 -68.15 5.34
N THR A 479 -82.91 -69.01 4.96
CA THR A 479 -81.47 -68.69 4.83
C THR A 479 -80.92 -68.83 3.40
N PHE A 480 -81.75 -69.26 2.44
CA PHE A 480 -81.46 -69.41 1.01
C PHE A 480 -81.42 -68.05 0.29
#